data_AF-A0A2T0VB86-F1
#
_entry.id   AF-A0A2T0VB86-F1
#
_cell.length_a   1.000
_cell.length_b   1.000
_cell.length_c   1.000
_cell.angle_alpha   90.00
_cell.angle_beta   90.00
_cell.angle_gamma   90.00
#
_symmetry.space_group_name_H-M   'P 1'
#
loop_
_entity.id
_entity.type
_entity.pdbx_description
1 polymer ?
#
loop_
_entity_poly.entity_id
_entity_poly.type
_entity_poly.pdbx_seq_one_letter_code
_entity_poly.pdbx_strand_id
1 'polypeptide(L)'
;MGTLFYGERTDITFEDRTLFHLQIVMGAKLRRGESFFFTWKEDVATGSGRGSIWIQHSIPLVFTLRTSRPIAVNRRWLEQLTISANSAQGLFLSEEPLEEADSTPEAVHRHETQSHGHSTRAPLPRTGATSTTRTPPASHAVGSTHTSTPVGAR
;
A
#
# COMPACT_ATOMS: atom_id res chain seq x y z
N MET A 1 12.04 13.32 15.20
CA MET A 1 10.89 13.20 16.12
C MET A 1 9.87 14.21 15.67
N GLY A 2 8.83 13.72 14.99
CA GLY A 2 7.71 14.53 14.54
C GLY A 2 6.59 14.53 15.58
N THR A 3 5.59 15.37 15.37
CA THR A 3 4.47 15.55 16.30
C THR A 3 3.14 15.37 15.60
N LEU A 4 2.28 14.54 16.20
CA LEU A 4 0.86 14.43 15.89
C LEU A 4 0.09 15.39 16.79
N PHE A 5 -0.63 16.33 16.18
CA PHE A 5 -1.55 17.21 16.90
C PHE A 5 -2.98 16.80 16.62
N TYR A 6 -3.78 16.65 17.68
CA TYR A 6 -5.19 16.33 17.62
C TYR A 6 -6.01 17.32 18.46
N GLY A 7 -6.86 18.10 17.79
CA GLY A 7 -7.55 19.22 18.44
C GLY A 7 -6.56 20.24 19.01
N GLU A 8 -6.92 20.86 20.13
CA GLU A 8 -6.15 21.99 20.71
C GLU A 8 -5.17 21.59 21.82
N ARG A 9 -5.36 20.42 22.44
CA ARG A 9 -4.69 20.06 23.72
C ARG A 9 -3.96 18.73 23.71
N THR A 10 -3.90 18.06 22.56
CA THR A 10 -3.26 16.76 22.46
C THR A 10 -2.17 16.81 21.40
N ASP A 11 -0.94 16.79 21.87
CA ASP A 11 0.27 16.61 21.06
C ASP A 11 0.99 15.33 21.49
N ILE A 12 1.38 14.51 20.52
CA ILE A 12 2.07 13.24 20.77
C ILE A 12 3.27 13.16 19.84
N THR A 13 4.45 12.85 20.41
CA THR A 13 5.71 12.81 19.67
C THR A 13 6.07 11.37 19.29
N PHE A 14 6.48 11.18 18.03
CA PHE A 14 6.93 9.90 17.49
C PHE A 14 8.20 10.08 16.64
N GLU A 15 8.88 8.99 16.24
CA GLU A 15 9.84 9.11 15.14
C GLU A 15 9.13 9.58 13.86
N ASP A 16 9.84 10.32 13.00
CA ASP A 16 9.27 10.82 11.76
C ASP A 16 8.80 9.66 10.85
N ARG A 17 9.54 8.53 10.86
CA ARG A 17 9.16 7.32 10.12
C ARG A 17 7.84 6.75 10.64
N THR A 18 7.70 6.61 11.95
CA THR A 18 6.47 6.17 12.61
C THR A 18 5.30 7.10 12.28
N LEU A 19 5.50 8.41 12.44
CA LEU A 19 4.47 9.41 12.16
C LEU A 19 3.99 9.39 10.70
N PHE A 20 4.90 9.14 9.76
CA PHE A 20 4.56 9.02 8.34
C PHE A 20 3.69 7.80 8.04
N HIS A 21 3.99 6.64 8.63
CA HIS A 21 3.15 5.45 8.48
C HIS A 21 1.77 5.68 9.10
N LEU A 22 1.71 6.31 10.28
CA LEU A 22 0.44 6.70 10.91
C LEU A 22 -0.37 7.65 10.01
N GLN A 23 0.27 8.66 9.40
CA GLN A 23 -0.40 9.59 8.47
C GLN A 23 -1.10 8.85 7.32
N ILE A 24 -0.45 7.84 6.74
CA ILE A 24 -1.01 7.06 5.62
C ILE A 24 -2.25 6.27 6.09
N VAL A 25 -2.13 5.52 7.19
CA VAL A 25 -3.21 4.64 7.68
C VAL A 25 -4.38 5.45 8.24
N MET A 26 -4.11 6.44 9.10
CA MET A 26 -5.13 7.30 9.66
C MET A 26 -5.85 8.10 8.57
N GLY A 27 -5.09 8.67 7.61
CA GLY A 27 -5.66 9.39 6.49
C GLY A 27 -6.58 8.51 5.62
N ALA A 28 -6.25 7.23 5.43
CA ALA A 28 -7.11 6.30 4.72
C ALA A 28 -8.46 6.09 5.45
N LYS A 29 -8.46 5.95 6.78
CA LYS A 29 -9.69 5.78 7.58
C LYS A 29 -10.55 7.05 7.59
N LEU A 30 -9.93 8.20 7.84
CA LEU A 30 -10.66 9.46 7.96
C LEU A 30 -11.28 9.92 6.63
N ARG A 31 -10.64 9.62 5.49
CA ARG A 31 -11.26 9.84 4.17
C ARG A 31 -12.54 9.02 3.94
N ARG A 32 -12.73 7.92 4.66
CA ARG A 32 -13.97 7.12 4.64
C ARG A 32 -14.98 7.55 5.72
N GLY A 33 -14.68 8.60 6.49
CA GLY A 33 -15.49 9.03 7.63
C GLY A 33 -15.43 8.07 8.83
N GLU A 34 -14.48 7.14 8.85
CA GLU A 34 -14.35 6.15 9.93
C GLU A 34 -13.63 6.79 11.13
N SER A 35 -14.32 6.86 12.26
CA SER A 35 -13.72 7.21 13.55
C SER A 35 -13.19 5.95 14.24
N PHE A 36 -12.10 6.05 14.98
CA PHE A 36 -11.43 4.89 15.59
C PHE A 36 -10.60 5.28 16.82
N PHE A 37 -10.34 4.31 17.70
CA PHE A 37 -9.34 4.47 18.75
C PHE A 37 -7.93 4.34 18.16
N PHE A 38 -7.03 5.25 18.51
CA PHE A 38 -5.60 5.12 18.30
C PHE A 38 -4.90 4.90 19.63
N THR A 39 -4.10 3.85 19.72
CA THR A 39 -3.47 3.39 20.95
C THR A 39 -1.98 3.16 20.73
N TRP A 40 -1.14 3.60 21.67
CA TRP A 40 0.32 3.42 21.63
C TRP A 40 0.86 3.05 23.01
N LYS A 41 2.04 2.43 23.04
CA LYS A 41 2.76 2.18 24.29
C LYS A 41 3.49 3.46 24.71
N GLU A 42 3.39 3.83 25.97
CA GLU A 42 4.21 4.90 26.54
C GLU A 42 5.53 4.32 27.06
N ASP A 43 6.59 5.11 26.97
CA ASP A 43 7.89 4.72 27.50
C ASP A 43 7.82 4.52 29.02
N VAL A 44 8.53 3.51 29.51
CA VAL A 44 8.67 3.19 30.94
C VAL A 44 9.16 4.41 31.72
N ALA A 45 9.99 5.26 31.10
CA ALA A 45 10.50 6.49 31.68
C ALA A 45 9.42 7.54 31.99
N THR A 46 8.28 7.51 31.28
CA THR A 46 7.15 8.44 31.48
C THR A 46 6.04 7.86 32.35
N GLY A 47 6.21 6.60 32.80
CA GLY A 47 5.21 5.83 33.53
C GLY A 47 4.70 4.70 32.66
N SER A 48 5.27 3.50 32.83
CA SER A 48 4.90 2.26 32.12
C SER A 48 3.38 2.17 31.93
N GLY A 49 2.93 2.42 30.69
CA GLY A 49 1.54 2.75 30.43
C GLY A 49 1.17 2.62 28.96
N ARG A 50 -0.09 2.93 28.67
CA ARG A 50 -0.65 2.88 27.33
C ARG A 50 -1.53 4.10 27.13
N GLY A 51 -1.15 4.95 26.19
CA GLY A 51 -1.96 6.06 25.74
C GLY A 51 -3.01 5.59 24.74
N SER A 52 -4.21 6.16 24.80
CA SER A 52 -5.25 5.93 23.81
C SER A 52 -6.09 7.19 23.60
N ILE A 53 -6.37 7.52 22.34
CA ILE A 53 -7.22 8.66 21.95
C ILE A 53 -8.28 8.20 20.94
N TRP A 54 -9.47 8.78 21.05
CA TRP A 54 -10.51 8.62 20.04
C TRP A 54 -10.30 9.64 18.92
N ILE A 55 -10.07 9.17 17.70
CA ILE A 55 -9.91 10.01 16.50
C ILE A 55 -11.25 10.08 15.75
N GLN A 56 -11.71 11.30 15.49
CA GLN A 56 -12.91 11.59 14.70
C GLN A 56 -12.57 12.49 13.50
N HIS A 57 -13.25 12.27 12.37
CA HIS A 57 -13.03 13.01 11.11
C HIS A 57 -13.36 14.52 11.17
N SER A 58 -14.12 15.01 12.16
CA SER A 58 -14.47 16.43 12.28
C SER A 58 -13.51 17.23 13.15
N ILE A 59 -12.56 16.57 13.81
CA ILE A 59 -11.56 17.23 14.66
C ILE A 59 -10.28 17.42 13.85
N PRO A 60 -9.67 18.62 13.85
CA PRO A 60 -8.40 18.85 13.16
C PRO A 60 -7.30 17.88 13.60
N LEU A 61 -6.62 17.29 12.62
CA LEU A 61 -5.50 16.38 12.79
C LEU A 61 -4.33 16.88 11.95
N VAL A 62 -3.20 17.21 12.58
CA VAL A 62 -2.01 17.76 11.92
C VAL A 62 -0.80 16.87 12.17
N PHE A 63 -0.10 16.51 11.10
CA PHE A 63 1.15 15.75 11.14
C PHE A 63 2.31 16.69 10.84
N THR A 64 3.18 16.93 11.82
CA THR A 64 4.39 17.74 11.63
C THR A 64 5.62 16.85 11.66
N LEU A 65 6.19 16.60 10.48
CA LEU A 65 7.46 15.87 10.35
C LEU A 65 8.62 16.87 10.38
N ARG A 66 9.72 16.53 11.06
CA ARG A 66 10.92 17.39 11.12
C ARG A 66 11.90 17.16 9.98
N THR A 67 11.83 15.99 9.34
CA THR A 67 12.70 15.68 8.20
C THR A 67 12.14 16.27 6.91
N SER A 68 13.02 16.86 6.10
CA SER A 68 12.71 17.27 4.73
C SER A 68 12.98 16.17 3.70
N ARG A 69 13.65 15.09 4.11
CA ARG A 69 13.98 13.96 3.23
C ARG A 69 12.76 13.05 3.04
N PRO A 70 12.62 12.42 1.86
CA PRO A 70 11.64 11.36 1.67
C PRO A 70 11.80 10.26 2.72
N ILE A 71 10.68 9.83 3.29
CA ILE A 71 10.63 8.73 4.26
C ILE A 71 10.28 7.46 3.50
N ALA A 72 11.16 6.46 3.57
CA ALA A 72 10.90 5.14 3.01
C ALA A 72 9.73 4.46 3.75
N VAL A 73 8.86 3.82 2.98
CA VAL A 73 7.66 3.13 3.50
C VAL A 73 7.93 1.64 3.61
N ASN A 74 7.74 1.10 4.80
CA ASN A 74 7.72 -0.33 5.05
C ASN A 74 6.31 -0.86 4.78
N ARG A 75 6.15 -1.58 3.66
CA ARG A 75 4.84 -2.09 3.22
C ARG A 75 4.24 -3.09 4.20
N ARG A 76 5.06 -3.97 4.77
CA ARG A 76 4.60 -4.97 5.76
C ARG A 76 4.07 -4.29 7.01
N TRP A 77 4.74 -3.23 7.46
CA TRP A 77 4.25 -2.45 8.59
C TRP A 77 2.93 -1.74 8.27
N LEU A 78 2.83 -1.14 7.08
CA LEU A 78 1.60 -0.47 6.65
C LEU A 78 0.41 -1.44 6.61
N GLU A 79 0.62 -2.66 6.13
CA GLU A 79 -0.38 -3.73 6.14
C GLU A 79 -0.80 -4.09 7.56
N GLN A 80 0.16 -4.32 8.47
CA GLN A 80 -0.13 -4.64 9.88
C GLN A 80 -0.93 -3.53 10.57
N LEU A 81 -0.51 -2.26 10.39
CA LEU A 81 -1.22 -1.11 10.95
C LEU A 81 -2.61 -0.97 10.34
N THR A 82 -2.78 -1.22 9.04
CA THR A 82 -4.09 -1.16 8.37
C THR A 82 -5.03 -2.25 8.88
N ILE A 83 -4.54 -3.49 9.04
CA ILE A 83 -5.30 -4.59 9.63
C ILE A 83 -5.73 -4.25 11.05
N SER A 84 -4.80 -3.75 11.88
CA SER A 84 -5.11 -3.30 13.24
C SER A 84 -6.17 -2.21 13.24
N ALA A 85 -6.03 -1.18 12.42
CA ALA A 85 -6.97 -0.05 12.35
C ALA A 85 -8.39 -0.44 11.91
N ASN A 86 -8.54 -1.58 11.23
CA ASN A 86 -9.85 -2.12 10.83
C ASN A 86 -10.42 -3.13 11.84
N SER A 87 -9.73 -3.38 12.96
CA SER A 87 -10.21 -4.21 14.05
C SER A 87 -11.16 -3.45 14.99
N ALA A 88 -11.94 -4.19 15.78
CA ALA A 88 -12.85 -3.62 16.78
C ALA A 88 -12.13 -2.80 17.88
N GLN A 89 -10.85 -3.07 18.13
CA GLN A 89 -10.04 -2.37 19.14
C GLN A 89 -9.42 -1.07 18.62
N GLY A 90 -9.52 -0.80 17.31
CA GLY A 90 -8.91 0.35 16.66
C GLY A 90 -7.43 0.14 16.30
N LEU A 91 -6.77 1.23 15.92
CA LEU A 91 -5.37 1.24 15.51
C LEU A 91 -4.45 1.13 16.73
N PHE A 92 -3.63 0.09 16.77
CA PHE A 92 -2.56 -0.10 17.73
C PHE A 92 -1.21 0.14 17.04
N LEU A 93 -0.40 1.05 17.60
CA LEU A 93 0.96 1.27 17.12
C LEU A 93 1.87 0.11 17.55
N SER A 94 2.20 -0.76 16.59
CA SER A 94 3.19 -1.83 16.75
C SER A 94 4.60 -1.34 16.39
N GLU A 95 5.60 -2.09 16.85
CA GLU A 95 6.98 -1.91 16.41
C GLU A 95 7.12 -2.19 14.90
N GLU A 96 8.11 -1.55 14.28
CA GLU A 96 8.42 -1.74 12.87
C GLU A 96 8.98 -3.15 12.63
N PRO A 97 8.37 -3.95 11.75
CA PRO A 97 8.92 -5.25 11.34
C PRO A 97 10.23 -5.05 10.59
N LEU A 98 11.20 -5.95 10.84
CA LEU A 98 12.39 -6.03 10.01
C LEU A 98 11.98 -6.25 8.55
N GLU A 99 12.46 -5.39 7.66
CA GLU A 99 12.44 -5.67 6.23
C GLU A 99 13.39 -6.85 6.03
N GLU A 100 12.84 -8.07 5.95
CA GLU A 100 13.56 -9.19 5.36
C GLU A 100 13.95 -8.69 3.97
N ALA A 101 15.21 -8.28 3.83
CA ALA A 101 15.80 -7.90 2.55
C ALA A 101 15.39 -9.00 1.60
N ASP A 102 14.65 -8.63 0.55
CA ASP A 102 14.19 -9.50 -0.54
C ASP A 102 15.31 -10.51 -0.81
N SER A 103 15.21 -11.69 -0.20
CA SER A 103 16.16 -12.76 -0.40
C SER A 103 15.79 -13.25 -1.76
N THR A 104 16.38 -12.56 -2.75
CA THR A 104 16.29 -12.87 -4.15
C THR A 104 16.49 -14.38 -4.22
N PRO A 105 15.50 -15.16 -4.68
CA PRO A 105 15.80 -16.50 -5.12
C PRO A 105 16.60 -16.29 -6.39
N GLU A 106 17.93 -16.16 -6.25
CA GLU A 106 18.90 -16.23 -7.34
C GLU A 106 18.92 -17.70 -7.80
N ALA A 107 17.85 -18.10 -8.46
CA ALA A 107 17.94 -19.17 -9.43
C ALA A 107 18.79 -18.61 -10.58
N VAL A 108 20.05 -19.06 -10.65
CA VAL A 108 20.72 -19.63 -11.85
C VAL A 108 22.23 -19.47 -11.67
N HIS A 109 22.88 -20.46 -11.04
CA HIS A 109 24.16 -20.94 -11.54
C HIS A 109 23.92 -22.21 -12.33
N ARG A 110 23.78 -21.98 -13.63
CA ARG A 110 23.92 -22.95 -14.71
C ARG A 110 25.27 -23.68 -14.56
N HIS A 111 25.24 -24.94 -14.14
CA HIS A 111 26.27 -25.92 -14.49
C HIS A 111 25.61 -27.02 -15.32
N GLU A 112 25.57 -26.76 -16.61
CA GLU A 112 25.44 -27.80 -17.62
C GLU A 112 26.83 -28.42 -17.80
N THR A 113 26.97 -29.74 -17.59
CA THR A 113 27.53 -30.72 -18.54
C THR A 113 27.89 -32.03 -17.80
N GLN A 114 27.09 -33.08 -18.00
CA GLN A 114 27.53 -34.41 -18.45
C GLN A 114 26.33 -35.37 -18.46
N SER A 115 25.73 -35.54 -19.63
CA SER A 115 24.90 -36.70 -19.96
C SER A 115 25.69 -37.56 -20.93
N HIS A 116 26.22 -38.69 -20.44
CA HIS A 116 26.70 -39.77 -21.30
C HIS A 116 25.49 -40.63 -21.66
N GLY A 117 25.00 -40.49 -22.90
CA GLY A 117 23.93 -41.28 -23.46
C GLY A 117 24.17 -41.50 -24.95
N HIS A 118 24.77 -42.64 -25.27
CA HIS A 118 24.98 -43.16 -26.61
C HIS A 118 23.65 -43.45 -27.32
N SER A 119 23.45 -42.99 -28.56
CA SER A 119 23.05 -43.83 -29.72
C SER A 119 22.53 -43.00 -30.93
N THR A 120 23.26 -43.10 -32.04
CA THR A 120 22.80 -43.38 -33.42
C THR A 120 21.53 -42.70 -33.97
N ARG A 121 21.67 -41.78 -34.94
CA ARG A 121 21.54 -42.03 -36.41
C ARG A 121 21.25 -40.73 -37.21
N ALA A 122 21.75 -40.75 -38.44
CA ALA A 122 21.84 -39.72 -39.48
C ALA A 122 20.49 -39.22 -40.10
N PRO A 123 20.51 -38.15 -40.94
CA PRO A 123 19.41 -37.20 -41.19
C PRO A 123 18.76 -37.33 -42.59
N LEU A 124 17.71 -36.51 -42.86
CA LEU A 124 17.43 -35.70 -44.09
C LEU A 124 15.99 -35.06 -44.03
N PRO A 125 15.63 -34.08 -44.90
CA PRO A 125 14.96 -32.84 -44.48
C PRO A 125 13.71 -32.41 -45.30
N ARG A 126 13.24 -31.17 -45.03
CA ARG A 126 12.40 -30.25 -45.88
C ARG A 126 10.89 -30.61 -45.94
N THR A 127 9.90 -29.72 -46.04
CA THR A 127 9.74 -28.28 -46.41
C THR A 127 8.26 -27.86 -46.23
N GLY A 128 7.98 -26.55 -46.15
CA GLY A 128 6.68 -25.92 -46.50
C GLY A 128 5.92 -25.30 -45.32
N ALA A 129 5.91 -23.98 -45.08
CA ALA A 129 5.20 -22.90 -45.79
C ALA A 129 3.66 -23.10 -45.73
N THR A 130 2.83 -22.19 -45.21
CA THR A 130 2.56 -20.84 -45.73
C THR A 130 1.60 -20.05 -44.82
N SER A 131 1.68 -18.74 -44.96
CA SER A 131 0.88 -17.66 -44.37
C SER A 131 -0.51 -17.50 -45.00
N THR A 132 -1.49 -16.92 -44.27
CA THR A 132 -2.68 -16.18 -44.78
C THR A 132 -3.31 -15.49 -43.55
N THR A 133 -3.22 -14.16 -43.29
CA THR A 133 -3.68 -12.93 -43.98
C THR A 133 -5.19 -12.67 -43.95
N ARG A 134 -5.55 -11.50 -43.35
CA ARG A 134 -6.71 -10.60 -43.64
C ARG A 134 -8.11 -11.04 -43.15
N THR A 135 -9.07 -10.19 -42.73
CA THR A 135 -9.35 -8.74 -42.83
C THR A 135 -10.47 -8.38 -41.81
N PRO A 136 -10.60 -7.15 -41.29
CA PRO A 136 -11.78 -6.64 -40.57
C PRO A 136 -12.76 -5.87 -41.48
N PRO A 137 -14.01 -5.61 -41.06
CA PRO A 137 -14.53 -4.22 -41.11
C PRO A 137 -15.49 -3.87 -39.94
N ALA A 138 -15.37 -2.65 -39.38
CA ALA A 138 -16.26 -1.46 -39.54
C ALA A 138 -17.59 -1.55 -38.76
N SER A 139 -17.87 -0.71 -37.75
CA SER A 139 -18.22 0.73 -37.74
C SER A 139 -19.74 0.94 -37.56
N HIS A 140 -20.13 2.10 -37.01
CA HIS A 140 -21.48 2.60 -36.65
C HIS A 140 -22.02 2.14 -35.27
N ALA A 141 -22.64 2.97 -34.43
CA ALA A 141 -23.27 4.29 -34.53
C ALA A 141 -23.24 4.94 -33.11
N VAL A 142 -22.95 6.23 -32.95
CA VAL A 142 -23.91 7.37 -32.90
C VAL A 142 -25.13 7.11 -31.99
N GLY A 143 -25.24 7.90 -30.92
CA GLY A 143 -26.42 7.96 -30.06
C GLY A 143 -26.33 9.08 -29.02
N SER A 144 -26.54 10.32 -29.45
CA SER A 144 -26.85 11.48 -28.62
C SER A 144 -28.06 11.23 -27.71
N THR A 145 -28.07 11.81 -26.50
CA THR A 145 -29.08 12.83 -26.10
C THR A 145 -28.76 13.41 -24.72
N HIS A 146 -28.65 14.74 -24.70
CA HIS A 146 -28.86 15.60 -23.54
C HIS A 146 -30.28 15.43 -22.98
N THR A 147 -30.43 15.39 -21.66
CA THR A 147 -31.66 15.81 -20.98
C THR A 147 -31.28 16.82 -19.91
N SER A 148 -31.58 18.09 -20.22
CA SER A 148 -31.65 19.18 -19.26
C SER A 148 -32.90 19.01 -18.40
N THR A 149 -32.76 19.22 -17.09
CA THR A 149 -33.89 19.44 -16.18
C THR A 149 -33.66 20.75 -15.44
N PRO A 150 -34.49 21.79 -15.65
CA PRO A 150 -34.61 22.89 -14.73
C PRO A 150 -36.01 22.91 -14.10
N VAL A 151 -36.07 22.82 -12.78
CA VAL A 151 -37.22 23.21 -11.95
C VAL A 151 -36.57 23.79 -10.70
N GLY A 152 -36.64 25.10 -10.45
CA GLY A 152 -37.86 25.84 -10.12
C GLY A 152 -37.82 26.09 -8.62
N ALA A 153 -37.28 27.23 -8.21
CA ALA A 153 -38.05 28.40 -7.76
C ALA A 153 -38.78 28.16 -6.43
N ARG A 154 -38.20 28.69 -5.35
CA ARG A 154 -38.79 29.74 -4.50
C ARG A 154 -37.84 30.16 -3.39
#